data_AF-A0A920AUZ8-F1
#
_entry.id   AF-A0A920AUZ8-F1
#
_cell.length_a   1.000
_cell.length_b   1.000
_cell.length_c   1.000
_cell.angle_alpha   90.00
_cell.angle_beta   90.00
_cell.angle_gamma   90.00
#
_symmetry.space_group_name_H-M   'P 1'
#
loop_
_entity.id
_entity.type
_entity.pdbx_description
1 polymer ?
#
loop_
_entity_poly.entity_id
_entity_poly.type
_entity_poly.pdbx_seq_one_letter_code
_entity_poly.pdbx_strand_id
1 'polypeptide(L)'
;MDNRYELLKNAACRNIVEYNKKFKDRKLNPNDGHQFLPYIVLVVDEFADLIMTAGKEVETPIARLAQLARAIGIHLIIATQRPSVNVITGVIKANFPARIAFRVTSKIDSRTILDGSGADQLIGRGDMLFTQGNELIRIQCAFVDTPEIEVLTDFIGSQKAYATAHQLPEYIGEEGGTNLDIDIEDRDKLFREAAEVLVIAQQGSASLLQRKLKLGYNRAGRLIDQLEAAGIVGPFEGSKARQVLVSDLQALDNLLENE
;
A
#
# COMPACT_ATOMS: atom_id res chain seq x y z
N MET A 1 3.69 -1.04 7.92
CA MET A 1 3.90 0.20 8.72
C MET A 1 3.36 0.01 10.13
N ASP A 2 2.06 -0.25 10.27
CA ASP A 2 1.35 -0.29 11.55
C ASP A 2 1.93 -1.32 12.54
N ASN A 3 2.31 -2.51 12.07
CA ASN A 3 3.01 -3.50 12.90
C ASN A 3 4.31 -2.96 13.54
N ARG A 4 5.10 -2.16 12.81
CA ARG A 4 6.31 -1.55 13.38
C ARG A 4 5.98 -0.52 14.46
N TYR A 5 4.88 0.21 14.30
CA TYR A 5 4.42 1.14 15.32
C TYR A 5 4.00 0.44 16.60
N GLU A 6 3.25 -0.67 16.49
CA GLU A 6 2.87 -1.48 17.65
C GLU A 6 4.10 -2.07 18.35
N LEU A 7 5.09 -2.58 17.60
CA LEU A 7 6.35 -3.06 18.19
C LEU A 7 7.11 -1.95 18.94
N LEU A 8 7.20 -0.74 18.37
CA LEU A 8 7.83 0.40 19.02
C LEU A 8 7.08 0.83 20.28
N LYS A 9 5.75 0.85 20.23
CA LYS A 9 4.87 1.19 21.35
C LYS A 9 5.02 0.20 22.49
N ASN A 10 4.95 -1.11 22.20
CA ASN A 10 5.12 -2.18 23.19
C ASN A 10 6.52 -2.15 23.82
N ALA A 11 7.53 -1.79 23.03
CA ALA A 11 8.90 -1.60 23.52
C ALA A 11 9.16 -0.25 24.21
N ALA A 12 8.16 0.64 24.31
CA ALA A 12 8.29 2.02 24.77
C ALA A 12 9.49 2.75 24.12
N CYS A 13 9.54 2.71 22.79
CA CYS A 13 10.59 3.34 21.96
C CYS A 13 9.97 4.36 21.01
N ARG A 14 10.66 5.47 20.78
CA ARG A 14 10.17 6.54 19.88
C ARG A 14 10.51 6.31 18.42
N ASN A 15 11.55 5.53 18.15
CA ASN A 15 12.06 5.29 16.80
C ASN A 15 12.76 3.93 16.70
N ILE A 16 13.00 3.51 15.47
CA ILE A 16 13.65 2.25 15.12
C ILE A 16 15.07 2.12 15.69
N VAL A 17 15.80 3.23 15.85
CA VAL A 17 17.18 3.23 16.38
C VAL A 17 17.18 2.81 17.86
N GLU A 18 16.32 3.43 18.66
CA GLU A 18 16.12 3.07 20.07
C GLU A 18 15.63 1.64 20.23
N TYR A 19 14.64 1.25 19.43
CA TYR A 19 14.08 -0.09 19.45
C TYR A 19 15.14 -1.15 19.14
N ASN A 20 15.89 -0.98 18.05
CA ASN A 20 16.94 -1.91 17.65
C ASN A 20 18.10 -1.95 18.64
N LYS A 21 18.42 -0.83 19.30
CA LYS A 21 19.39 -0.81 20.40
C LYS A 21 18.92 -1.68 21.56
N LYS A 22 17.67 -1.53 22.02
CA LYS A 22 17.10 -2.39 23.07
C LYS A 22 17.08 -3.87 22.67
N PHE A 23 16.76 -4.16 21.40
CA PHE A 23 16.77 -5.54 20.88
C PHE A 23 18.18 -6.15 20.93
N LYS A 24 19.20 -5.42 20.45
CA LYS A 24 20.61 -5.86 20.49
C LYS A 24 21.14 -6.02 21.92
N ASP A 25 20.71 -5.15 22.82
CA ASP A 25 21.04 -5.21 24.26
C ASP A 25 20.27 -6.32 25.01
N ARG A 26 19.49 -7.15 24.30
CA ARG A 26 18.65 -8.24 24.86
C ARG A 26 17.61 -7.76 25.89
N LYS A 27 17.14 -6.53 25.75
CA LYS A 27 16.07 -5.94 26.60
C LYS A 27 14.67 -6.16 26.04
N LEU A 28 14.56 -6.74 24.84
CA LEU A 28 13.30 -7.11 24.21
C LEU A 28 13.29 -8.62 23.98
N ASN A 29 12.24 -9.28 24.43
CA ASN A 29 12.12 -10.73 24.39
C ASN A 29 11.52 -11.18 23.05
N PRO A 30 12.21 -12.03 22.27
CA PRO A 30 11.68 -12.53 21.01
C PRO A 30 10.38 -13.33 21.12
N ASN A 31 10.16 -13.99 22.26
CA ASN A 31 8.93 -14.76 22.50
C ASN A 31 7.69 -13.85 22.62
N ASP A 32 7.87 -12.56 22.87
CA ASP A 32 6.80 -11.56 22.89
C ASP A 32 6.58 -10.92 21.50
N GLY A 33 7.13 -11.54 20.45
CA GLY A 33 7.01 -11.08 19.06
C GLY A 33 8.05 -10.01 18.65
N HIS A 34 8.97 -9.64 19.53
CA HIS A 34 10.03 -8.69 19.20
C HIS A 34 11.07 -9.30 18.26
N GLN A 35 11.44 -8.53 17.25
CA GLN A 35 12.49 -8.89 16.29
C GLN A 35 13.31 -7.66 15.91
N PHE A 36 14.51 -7.85 15.38
CA PHE A 36 15.30 -6.76 14.81
C PHE A 36 14.57 -6.18 13.58
N LEU A 37 14.48 -4.86 13.49
CA LEU A 37 13.81 -4.18 12.39
C LEU A 37 14.84 -3.60 11.40
N PRO A 38 14.97 -4.12 10.17
CA PRO A 38 15.82 -3.50 9.17
C PRO A 38 15.21 -2.20 8.65
N TYR A 39 16.02 -1.28 8.12
CA TYR A 39 15.47 -0.20 7.31
C TYR A 39 14.89 -0.76 6.01
N ILE A 40 13.75 -0.23 5.58
CA ILE A 40 13.16 -0.55 4.28
C ILE A 40 13.26 0.69 3.41
N VAL A 41 13.84 0.55 2.22
CA VAL A 41 13.89 1.61 1.21
C VAL A 41 13.02 1.17 0.04
N LEU A 42 11.93 1.90 -0.20
CA LEU A 42 11.06 1.70 -1.35
C LEU A 42 11.53 2.64 -2.47
N VAL A 43 11.93 2.07 -3.60
CA VAL A 43 12.37 2.83 -4.78
C VAL A 43 11.35 2.64 -5.90
N VAL A 44 10.86 3.75 -6.45
CA VAL A 44 9.95 3.77 -7.61
C VAL A 44 10.65 4.58 -8.70
N ASP A 45 11.05 3.91 -9.78
CA ASP A 45 11.84 4.55 -10.85
C ASP A 45 10.99 5.49 -11.73
N GLU A 46 9.76 5.09 -12.05
CA GLU A 46 8.81 5.92 -12.80
C GLU A 46 7.46 6.00 -12.09
N PHE A 47 7.35 6.97 -11.20
CA PHE A 47 6.16 7.20 -10.40
C PHE A 47 4.94 7.62 -11.25
N ALA A 48 5.17 8.26 -12.41
CA ALA A 48 4.07 8.69 -13.27
C ALA A 48 3.23 7.52 -13.78
N ASP A 49 3.86 6.38 -14.07
CA ASP A 49 3.16 5.21 -14.60
C ASP A 49 2.18 4.65 -13.56
N LEU A 50 2.57 4.62 -12.28
CA LEU A 50 1.66 4.19 -11.20
C LEU A 50 0.46 5.13 -11.05
N ILE A 51 0.68 6.44 -11.11
CA ILE A 51 -0.39 7.43 -11.02
C ILE A 51 -1.31 7.38 -12.24
N MET A 52 -0.76 7.13 -13.43
CA MET A 52 -1.58 7.04 -14.64
C MET A 52 -2.44 5.78 -14.68
N THR A 53 -1.99 4.68 -14.07
CA THR A 53 -2.75 3.43 -13.99
C THR A 53 -3.80 3.44 -12.87
N ALA A 54 -3.43 3.89 -11.66
CA ALA A 54 -4.24 3.72 -10.46
C ALA A 54 -4.61 5.03 -9.75
N GLY A 55 -4.07 6.17 -10.20
CA GLY A 55 -4.44 7.51 -9.71
C GLY A 55 -4.38 7.64 -8.19
N LYS A 56 -5.53 7.93 -7.58
CA LYS A 56 -5.66 8.22 -6.15
C LYS A 56 -5.39 7.02 -5.24
N GLU A 57 -5.58 5.80 -5.76
CA GLU A 57 -5.38 4.57 -4.99
C GLU A 57 -3.90 4.35 -4.64
N VAL A 58 -2.99 4.88 -5.46
CA VAL A 58 -1.54 4.85 -5.19
C VAL A 58 -1.07 6.10 -4.45
N GLU A 59 -1.59 7.28 -4.81
CA GLU A 59 -1.17 8.56 -4.21
C GLU A 59 -1.37 8.58 -2.69
N THR A 60 -2.54 8.13 -2.22
CA THR A 60 -2.93 8.20 -0.81
C THR A 60 -2.05 7.33 0.09
N PRO A 61 -1.82 6.03 -0.21
CA PRO A 61 -0.89 5.19 0.55
C PRO A 61 0.55 5.71 0.54
N ILE A 62 1.04 6.23 -0.58
CA ILE A 62 2.40 6.80 -0.67
C ILE A 62 2.54 8.04 0.21
N ALA A 63 1.56 8.93 0.16
CA ALA A 63 1.53 10.11 1.02
C ALA A 63 1.50 9.71 2.51
N ARG A 64 0.65 8.73 2.89
CA ARG A 64 0.58 8.20 4.25
C ARG A 64 1.91 7.60 4.71
N LEU A 65 2.57 6.83 3.84
CA LEU A 65 3.90 6.30 4.13
C LEU A 65 4.89 7.44 4.35
N ALA A 66 5.02 8.37 3.41
CA ALA A 66 5.96 9.48 3.53
C ALA A 66 5.76 10.32 4.81
N GLN A 67 4.50 10.49 5.24
CA GLN A 67 4.17 11.24 6.45
C GLN A 67 4.60 10.54 7.75
N LEU A 68 4.41 9.21 7.85
CA LEU A 68 4.52 8.48 9.12
C LEU A 68 5.78 7.59 9.20
N ALA A 69 6.34 7.18 8.07
CA ALA A 69 7.37 6.15 7.98
C ALA A 69 8.71 6.48 8.68
N ARG A 70 9.03 7.77 8.90
CA ARG A 70 10.34 8.20 9.41
C ARG A 70 10.75 7.51 10.70
N ALA A 71 9.85 7.45 11.69
CA ALA A 71 10.16 6.91 13.01
C ALA A 71 10.39 5.39 12.98
N ILE A 72 9.73 4.69 12.05
CA ILE A 72 9.76 3.22 11.93
C ILE A 72 10.77 2.73 10.88
N GLY A 73 11.60 3.62 10.33
CA GLY A 73 12.68 3.27 9.41
C GLY A 73 12.21 2.76 8.05
N ILE A 74 11.12 3.31 7.52
CA ILE A 74 10.74 3.12 6.11
C ILE A 74 11.04 4.43 5.38
N HIS A 75 11.71 4.35 4.22
CA HIS A 75 12.14 5.50 3.43
C HIS A 75 11.71 5.30 1.99
N LEU A 76 11.29 6.39 1.34
CA LEU A 76 10.76 6.35 -0.02
C LEU A 76 11.66 7.19 -0.93
N ILE A 77 12.00 6.63 -2.08
CA ILE A 77 12.65 7.30 -3.20
C ILE A 77 11.71 7.14 -4.38
N ILE A 78 11.19 8.25 -4.88
CA ILE A 78 10.35 8.28 -6.07
C ILE A 78 11.06 9.10 -7.15
N ALA A 79 11.18 8.52 -8.33
CA ALA A 79 11.72 9.15 -9.52
C ALA A 79 10.62 9.21 -10.59
N THR A 80 10.77 10.16 -11.51
CA THR A 80 9.90 10.29 -12.68
C THR A 80 10.59 11.14 -13.74
N GLN A 81 10.35 10.80 -15.00
CA GLN A 81 10.75 11.64 -16.13
C GLN A 81 9.63 12.60 -16.57
N ARG A 82 8.45 12.54 -15.95
CA ARG A 82 7.26 13.34 -16.31
C ARG A 82 6.92 14.33 -15.19
N PRO A 83 7.66 15.45 -15.06
CA PRO A 83 7.47 16.44 -13.99
C PRO A 83 6.24 17.36 -14.22
N SER A 84 5.06 16.74 -14.31
CA SER A 84 3.78 17.43 -14.48
C SER A 84 3.05 17.58 -13.14
N VAL A 85 2.17 18.57 -13.04
CA VAL A 85 1.34 18.80 -11.84
C VAL A 85 0.38 17.65 -11.52
N ASN A 86 0.08 16.80 -12.51
CA ASN A 86 -0.76 15.62 -12.35
C ASN A 86 0.01 14.44 -11.74
N VAL A 87 1.34 14.42 -11.87
CA VAL A 87 2.21 13.40 -11.29
C VAL A 87 2.77 13.88 -9.95
N ILE A 88 3.32 15.11 -9.91
CA ILE A 88 3.89 15.74 -8.73
C ILE A 88 2.84 16.66 -8.12
N THR A 89 1.83 16.07 -7.51
CA THR A 89 0.71 16.78 -6.92
C THR A 89 1.13 17.57 -5.67
N GLY A 90 0.25 18.45 -5.18
CA GLY A 90 0.46 19.15 -3.91
C GLY A 90 0.59 18.20 -2.71
N VAL A 91 -0.13 17.08 -2.71
CA VAL A 91 -0.07 16.06 -1.64
C VAL A 91 1.29 15.39 -1.62
N ILE A 92 1.83 15.04 -2.78
CA ILE A 92 3.18 14.49 -2.90
C ILE A 92 4.20 15.53 -2.43
N LYS A 93 4.13 16.77 -2.93
CA LYS A 93 5.07 17.83 -2.50
C LYS A 93 5.05 18.08 -1.00
N ALA A 94 3.90 18.03 -0.35
CA ALA A 94 3.76 18.26 1.08
C ALA A 94 4.45 17.18 1.93
N ASN A 95 4.56 15.95 1.44
CA ASN A 95 5.12 14.81 2.18
C ASN A 95 6.57 14.47 1.78
N PHE A 96 7.07 15.00 0.67
CA PHE A 96 8.44 14.81 0.19
C PHE A 96 9.21 16.15 0.19
N PRO A 97 9.77 16.56 1.35
CA PRO A 97 10.46 17.85 1.48
C PRO A 97 11.84 17.86 0.82
N ALA A 98 12.51 16.70 0.75
CA ALA A 98 13.79 16.55 0.05
C ALA A 98 13.52 16.27 -1.42
N ARG A 99 14.04 17.11 -2.31
CA ARG A 99 13.79 17.02 -3.76
C ARG A 99 15.07 17.21 -4.54
N ILE A 100 15.18 16.44 -5.62
CA ILE A 100 16.27 16.49 -6.57
C ILE A 100 15.66 16.76 -7.94
N ALA A 101 16.22 17.72 -8.68
CA ALA A 101 15.89 17.95 -10.07
C ALA A 101 17.16 17.89 -10.91
N PHE A 102 17.19 16.96 -11.86
CA PHE A 102 18.14 17.00 -12.98
C PHE A 102 17.67 18.01 -14.03
N ARG A 103 18.43 18.15 -15.11
CA ARG A 103 18.04 19.01 -16.24
C ARG A 103 16.63 18.68 -16.72
N VAL A 104 15.78 19.70 -16.75
CA VAL A 104 14.44 19.65 -17.34
C VAL A 104 14.34 20.55 -18.57
N THR A 105 13.26 20.41 -19.34
CA THR A 105 13.08 21.14 -20.61
C THR A 105 12.58 22.57 -20.39
N SER A 106 11.83 22.84 -19.32
CA SER A 106 11.19 24.13 -19.10
C SER A 106 11.27 24.64 -17.66
N LYS A 107 11.14 25.97 -17.49
CA LYS A 107 10.97 26.61 -16.19
C LYS A 107 9.72 26.12 -15.44
N ILE A 108 8.70 25.68 -16.17
CA ILE A 108 7.46 25.15 -15.59
C ILE A 108 7.77 23.84 -14.89
N ASP A 109 8.49 22.92 -15.54
CA ASP A 109 8.89 21.63 -14.96
C ASP A 109 9.79 21.83 -13.75
N SER A 110 10.73 22.78 -13.81
CA SER A 110 11.57 23.14 -12.67
C SER A 110 10.70 23.55 -11.47
N ARG A 111 9.69 24.40 -11.70
CA ARG A 111 8.76 24.83 -10.63
C ARG A 111 7.90 23.70 -10.11
N THR A 112 7.50 22.76 -10.98
CA THR A 112 6.73 21.59 -10.56
C THR A 112 7.52 20.75 -9.55
N ILE A 113 8.83 20.56 -9.76
CA ILE A 113 9.67 19.74 -8.87
C ILE A 113 10.14 20.54 -7.65
N LEU A 114 10.72 21.73 -7.85
CA LEU A 114 11.49 22.46 -6.84
C LEU A 114 10.71 23.59 -6.15
N ASP A 115 9.49 23.89 -6.60
CA ASP A 115 8.78 25.14 -6.29
C ASP A 115 9.60 26.40 -6.69
N GLY A 116 10.58 26.24 -7.58
CA GLY A 116 11.51 27.29 -8.03
C GLY A 116 12.09 27.03 -9.42
N SER A 117 12.79 28.01 -9.99
CA SER A 117 13.49 27.88 -11.28
C SER A 117 14.93 27.40 -11.12
N GLY A 118 15.57 26.99 -12.21
CA GLY A 118 17.00 26.70 -12.26
C GLY A 118 17.32 25.33 -12.86
N ALA A 119 16.41 24.36 -12.74
CA ALA A 119 16.63 23.02 -13.30
C ALA A 119 16.64 23.04 -14.84
N ASP A 120 15.96 24.00 -15.46
CA ASP A 120 15.96 24.25 -16.91
C ASP A 120 17.31 24.77 -17.44
N GLN A 121 18.18 25.27 -16.54
CA GLN A 121 19.49 25.82 -16.87
C GLN A 121 20.64 24.85 -16.63
N LEU A 122 20.34 23.66 -16.09
CA LEU A 122 21.35 22.64 -15.84
C LEU A 122 21.93 22.11 -17.16
N ILE A 123 23.20 21.72 -17.12
CA ILE A 123 23.92 21.27 -18.31
C ILE A 123 23.66 19.79 -18.64
N GLY A 124 23.00 19.05 -17.74
CA GLY A 124 22.75 17.61 -17.84
C GLY A 124 23.94 16.79 -17.32
N ARG A 125 24.04 15.50 -17.72
CA ARG A 125 25.18 14.62 -17.39
C ARG A 125 25.54 14.60 -15.88
N GLY A 126 24.52 14.46 -15.03
CA GLY A 126 24.69 14.43 -13.57
C GLY A 126 24.63 15.78 -12.86
N ASP A 127 24.55 16.90 -13.59
CA ASP A 127 24.29 18.21 -12.98
C ASP A 127 22.84 18.26 -12.45
N MET A 128 22.69 18.54 -11.15
CA MET A 128 21.41 18.53 -10.45
C MET A 128 21.28 19.67 -9.44
N LEU A 129 20.03 19.96 -9.08
CA LEU A 129 19.68 20.82 -7.96
C LEU A 129 19.03 19.98 -6.87
N PHE A 130 19.45 20.21 -5.63
CA PHE A 130 18.88 19.60 -4.44
C PHE A 130 18.29 20.68 -3.54
N THR A 131 17.14 20.38 -2.92
CA THR A 131 16.56 21.20 -1.86
C THR A 131 15.95 20.32 -0.79
N GLN A 132 15.99 20.81 0.45
CA GLN A 132 15.23 20.28 1.57
C GLN A 132 14.45 21.41 2.26
N GLY A 133 13.85 22.31 1.48
CA GLY A 133 12.99 23.39 1.94
C GLY A 133 13.55 24.78 1.64
N ASN A 134 14.66 25.16 2.28
CA ASN A 134 15.05 26.57 2.34
C ASN A 134 16.22 26.97 1.45
N GLU A 135 17.05 26.02 1.05
CA GLU A 135 18.25 26.28 0.26
C GLU A 135 18.28 25.38 -0.96
N LEU A 136 18.60 25.99 -2.11
CA LEU A 136 18.79 25.30 -3.36
C LEU A 136 20.29 25.13 -3.62
N ILE A 137 20.75 23.88 -3.60
CA ILE A 137 22.15 23.52 -3.72
C ILE A 137 22.35 22.88 -5.09
N ARG A 138 23.30 23.41 -5.88
CA ARG A 138 23.71 22.78 -7.14
C ARG A 138 24.80 21.75 -6.86
N ILE A 139 24.60 20.54 -7.36
CA ILE A 139 25.46 19.38 -7.10
C ILE A 139 25.77 18.69 -8.43
N GLN A 140 27.01 18.25 -8.61
CA GLN A 140 27.40 17.34 -9.68
C GLN A 140 27.37 15.91 -9.13
N CYS A 141 26.50 15.07 -9.67
CA CYS A 141 26.46 13.65 -9.33
C CYS A 141 27.74 12.94 -9.77
N ALA A 142 28.16 11.97 -8.97
CA ALA A 142 29.11 10.97 -9.41
C ALA A 142 28.51 10.20 -10.60
N PHE A 143 29.36 9.93 -11.59
CA PHE A 143 29.03 9.05 -12.69
C PHE A 143 29.46 7.63 -12.30
N VAL A 144 28.60 6.66 -12.55
CA VAL A 144 28.90 5.23 -12.46
C VAL A 144 28.43 4.59 -13.76
N ASP A 145 29.29 3.80 -14.40
CA ASP A 145 28.93 3.11 -15.64
C ASP A 145 28.32 1.73 -15.36
N THR A 146 27.80 1.08 -16.42
CA THR A 146 27.18 -0.25 -16.29
C THR A 146 28.17 -1.33 -15.82
N PRO A 147 29.41 -1.42 -16.36
CA PRO A 147 30.42 -2.34 -15.82
C PRO A 147 30.71 -2.16 -14.32
N GLU A 148 30.81 -0.93 -13.82
CA GLU A 148 31.00 -0.65 -12.40
C GLU A 148 29.82 -1.14 -11.56
N ILE A 149 28.59 -0.98 -12.07
CA ILE A 149 27.38 -1.51 -11.42
C ILE A 149 27.45 -3.04 -11.37
N GLU A 150 27.81 -3.71 -12.46
CA GLU A 150 27.92 -5.18 -12.52
C GLU A 150 28.91 -5.70 -11.47
N VAL A 151 30.11 -5.11 -11.42
CA VAL A 151 31.13 -5.46 -10.42
C VAL A 151 30.63 -5.26 -9.00
N LEU A 152 29.91 -4.16 -8.74
CA LEU A 152 29.34 -3.89 -7.42
C LEU A 152 28.24 -4.90 -7.06
N THR A 153 27.36 -5.23 -8.00
CA THR A 153 26.28 -6.20 -7.77
C THR A 153 26.82 -7.61 -7.55
N ASP A 154 27.86 -8.02 -8.28
CA ASP A 154 28.54 -9.31 -8.08
C ASP A 154 29.22 -9.36 -6.72
N PHE A 155 29.92 -8.27 -6.34
CA PHE A 155 30.55 -8.17 -5.03
C PHE A 155 29.50 -8.30 -3.91
N ILE A 156 28.37 -7.62 -4.00
CA ILE A 156 27.28 -7.72 -3.02
C ILE A 156 26.66 -9.12 -3.03
N GLY A 157 26.40 -9.69 -4.20
CA GLY A 157 25.81 -11.03 -4.37
C GLY A 157 26.69 -12.16 -3.84
N SER A 158 28.02 -11.97 -3.83
CA SER A 158 28.98 -12.94 -3.27
C SER A 158 29.02 -12.97 -1.73
N GLN A 159 28.42 -11.97 -1.06
CA GLN A 159 28.41 -11.89 0.39
C GLN A 159 27.33 -12.80 0.99
N LYS A 160 27.45 -13.07 2.30
CA LYS A 160 26.44 -13.85 3.03
C LYS A 160 25.09 -13.12 3.02
N ALA A 161 24.16 -13.62 2.23
CA ALA A 161 22.80 -13.10 2.12
C ALA A 161 21.82 -13.80 3.09
N TYR A 162 20.60 -13.27 3.15
CA TYR A 162 19.47 -13.98 3.76
C TYR A 162 19.07 -15.16 2.87
N ALA A 163 18.60 -16.26 3.47
CA ALA A 163 18.18 -17.45 2.74
C ALA A 163 16.99 -17.20 1.81
N THR A 164 16.18 -16.20 2.12
CA THR A 164 15.00 -15.81 1.34
C THR A 164 14.89 -14.30 1.26
N ALA A 165 14.21 -13.82 0.21
CA ALA A 165 13.82 -12.42 0.12
C ALA A 165 13.00 -12.00 1.35
N HIS A 166 13.08 -10.72 1.72
CA HIS A 166 12.21 -10.14 2.74
C HIS A 166 10.82 -9.98 2.16
N GLN A 167 9.98 -10.98 2.39
CA GLN A 167 8.60 -10.99 1.90
C GLN A 167 7.82 -9.86 2.57
N LEU A 168 7.26 -8.96 1.76
CA LEU A 168 6.30 -7.98 2.23
C LEU A 168 4.94 -8.65 2.37
N PRO A 169 4.10 -8.23 3.33
CA PRO A 169 2.74 -8.71 3.42
C PRO A 169 2.02 -8.46 2.10
N GLU A 170 1.31 -9.46 1.59
CA GLU A 170 0.43 -9.26 0.46
C GLU A 170 -0.65 -8.25 0.80
N TYR A 171 -0.98 -7.39 -0.16
CA TYR A 171 -2.12 -6.51 -0.04
C TYR A 171 -3.38 -7.36 -0.16
N ILE A 172 -4.01 -7.63 0.98
CA ILE A 172 -5.38 -8.15 1.01
C ILE A 172 -6.27 -6.94 0.76
N GLY A 173 -6.58 -6.69 -0.51
CA GLY A 173 -7.53 -5.66 -0.87
C GLY A 173 -8.93 -6.01 -0.38
N GLU A 174 -9.77 -4.99 -0.21
CA GLU A 174 -11.23 -5.19 -0.14
C GLU A 174 -11.80 -5.69 -1.49
N GLU A 175 -10.97 -5.79 -2.53
CA GLU A 175 -11.32 -6.19 -3.91
C GLU A 175 -10.56 -7.46 -4.38
N GLY A 176 -10.01 -8.25 -3.47
CA GLY A 176 -9.52 -9.59 -3.78
C GLY A 176 -10.68 -10.57 -3.77
N GLY A 177 -11.16 -10.96 -4.96
CA GLY A 177 -12.15 -12.02 -5.13
C GLY A 177 -11.87 -13.18 -4.18
N THR A 178 -12.91 -13.53 -3.43
CA THR A 178 -12.94 -14.57 -2.42
C THR A 178 -12.53 -15.93 -3.01
N ASN A 179 -11.27 -16.29 -2.83
CA ASN A 179 -10.95 -17.61 -2.31
C ASN A 179 -10.62 -17.45 -0.82
N LEU A 180 -11.55 -16.82 -0.09
CA LEU A 180 -11.69 -17.19 1.30
C LEU A 180 -12.24 -18.62 1.25
N ASP A 181 -11.39 -19.61 1.51
CA ASP A 181 -11.86 -20.85 2.10
C ASP A 181 -12.47 -20.47 3.45
N ILE A 182 -13.71 -19.97 3.43
CA ILE A 182 -14.51 -19.76 4.63
C ILE A 182 -14.91 -21.16 5.02
N ASP A 183 -14.20 -21.72 5.99
CA ASP A 183 -14.62 -22.95 6.66
C ASP A 183 -16.10 -22.80 7.01
N ILE A 184 -16.91 -23.79 6.66
CA ILE A 184 -18.36 -23.79 6.91
C ILE A 184 -18.65 -23.53 8.39
N GLU A 185 -17.72 -23.90 9.28
CA GLU A 185 -17.75 -23.67 10.73
C GLU A 185 -17.69 -22.18 11.15
N ASP A 186 -17.14 -21.30 10.31
CA ASP A 186 -16.97 -19.86 10.59
C ASP A 186 -18.10 -18.96 10.03
N ARG A 187 -19.16 -19.57 9.47
CA ARG A 187 -20.33 -18.83 8.96
C ARG A 187 -21.07 -18.10 10.07
N ASP A 188 -21.51 -16.87 9.78
CA ASP A 188 -22.32 -16.11 10.73
C ASP A 188 -23.65 -16.84 10.99
N LYS A 189 -24.14 -16.79 12.23
CA LYS A 189 -25.40 -17.43 12.64
C LYS A 189 -26.61 -17.00 11.81
N LEU A 190 -26.57 -15.83 11.20
CA LEU A 190 -27.63 -15.28 10.36
C LEU A 190 -27.39 -15.50 8.86
N PHE A 191 -26.39 -16.30 8.48
CA PHE A 191 -26.02 -16.53 7.08
C PHE A 191 -27.20 -17.00 6.23
N ARG A 192 -27.93 -18.04 6.68
CA ARG A 192 -29.10 -18.55 5.96
C ARG A 192 -30.21 -17.51 5.83
N GLU A 193 -30.54 -16.83 6.93
CA GLU A 193 -31.57 -15.78 6.94
C GLU A 193 -31.19 -14.61 6.03
N ALA A 194 -29.90 -14.26 5.96
CA ALA A 194 -29.39 -13.27 5.04
C ALA A 194 -29.50 -13.72 3.57
N ALA A 195 -29.14 -14.97 3.26
CA ALA A 195 -29.30 -15.53 1.92
C ALA A 195 -30.77 -15.47 1.44
N GLU A 196 -31.70 -15.91 2.29
CA GLU A 196 -33.14 -15.87 1.99
C GLU A 196 -33.63 -14.45 1.70
N VAL A 197 -33.21 -13.46 2.52
CA VAL A 197 -33.56 -12.05 2.31
C VAL A 197 -33.06 -11.54 0.97
N LEU A 198 -31.83 -11.87 0.56
CA LEU A 198 -31.28 -11.42 -0.72
C LEU A 198 -31.94 -12.12 -1.91
N VAL A 199 -32.22 -13.42 -1.81
CA VAL A 199 -32.89 -14.20 -2.86
C VAL A 199 -34.33 -13.74 -3.06
N ILE A 200 -35.06 -13.44 -1.99
CA ILE A 200 -36.44 -12.90 -2.09
C ILE A 200 -36.42 -11.49 -2.71
N ALA A 201 -35.45 -10.66 -2.34
CA ALA A 201 -35.36 -9.28 -2.82
C ALA A 201 -34.68 -9.15 -4.20
N GLN A 202 -33.99 -10.20 -4.67
CA GLN A 202 -33.14 -10.20 -5.87
C GLN A 202 -32.16 -9.02 -5.90
N GLN A 203 -31.63 -8.63 -4.74
CA GLN A 203 -30.75 -7.47 -4.61
C GLN A 203 -29.70 -7.68 -3.50
N GLY A 204 -28.44 -7.95 -3.87
CA GLY A 204 -27.33 -8.23 -2.96
C GLY A 204 -26.72 -6.97 -2.32
N SER A 205 -27.40 -6.34 -1.37
CA SER A 205 -26.90 -5.11 -0.72
C SER A 205 -26.79 -5.20 0.80
N ALA A 206 -25.65 -4.76 1.35
CA ALA A 206 -25.42 -4.73 2.80
C ALA A 206 -26.44 -3.83 3.53
N SER A 207 -26.92 -2.76 2.91
CA SER A 207 -27.94 -1.87 3.47
C SER A 207 -29.31 -2.53 3.58
N LEU A 208 -29.65 -3.46 2.68
CA LEU A 208 -30.85 -4.28 2.77
C LEU A 208 -30.79 -5.20 3.99
N LEU A 209 -29.67 -5.90 4.18
CA LEU A 209 -29.45 -6.77 5.33
C LEU A 209 -29.47 -6.00 6.66
N GLN A 210 -28.88 -4.81 6.73
CA GLN A 210 -28.94 -3.95 7.92
C GLN A 210 -30.38 -3.65 8.34
N ARG A 211 -31.26 -3.30 7.38
CA ARG A 211 -32.66 -2.97 7.68
C ARG A 211 -33.50 -4.19 8.02
N LYS A 212 -33.32 -5.30 7.29
CA LYS A 212 -34.15 -6.51 7.44
C LYS A 212 -33.76 -7.32 8.68
N LEU A 213 -32.47 -7.45 8.95
CA LEU A 213 -31.92 -8.27 10.03
C LEU A 213 -31.45 -7.45 11.24
N LYS A 214 -31.63 -6.13 11.22
CA LYS A 214 -31.22 -5.19 12.30
C LYS A 214 -29.74 -5.32 12.66
N LEU A 215 -28.89 -5.39 11.63
CA LEU A 215 -27.45 -5.58 11.77
C LEU A 215 -26.68 -4.26 11.69
N GLY A 216 -25.50 -4.23 12.32
CA GLY A 216 -24.53 -3.16 12.12
C GLY A 216 -23.79 -3.29 10.77
N TYR A 217 -23.32 -2.17 10.23
CA TYR A 217 -22.68 -2.07 8.91
C TYR A 217 -21.59 -3.12 8.68
N ASN A 218 -20.62 -3.25 9.59
CA ASN A 218 -19.49 -4.18 9.46
C ASN A 218 -19.90 -5.67 9.50
N ARG A 219 -21.03 -6.00 10.13
CA ARG A 219 -21.54 -7.38 10.16
C ARG A 219 -22.34 -7.69 8.90
N ALA A 220 -23.11 -6.73 8.39
CA ALA A 220 -23.79 -6.86 7.12
C ALA A 220 -22.83 -6.95 5.93
N GLY A 221 -21.70 -6.22 5.96
CA GLY A 221 -20.63 -6.38 4.97
C GLY A 221 -20.07 -7.79 4.97
N ARG A 222 -19.64 -8.28 6.14
CA ARG A 222 -19.12 -9.66 6.29
C ARG A 222 -20.10 -10.74 5.81
N LEU A 223 -21.40 -10.57 6.06
CA LEU A 223 -22.42 -11.50 5.56
C LEU A 223 -22.52 -11.47 4.02
N ILE A 224 -22.41 -10.30 3.39
CA ILE A 224 -22.40 -10.19 1.93
C ILE A 224 -21.16 -10.89 1.34
N ASP A 225 -20.01 -10.76 1.98
CA ASP A 225 -18.77 -11.40 1.54
C ASP A 225 -18.82 -12.93 1.72
N GLN A 226 -19.44 -13.41 2.82
CA GLN A 226 -19.71 -14.83 3.01
C GLN A 226 -20.65 -15.39 1.95
N LEU A 227 -21.70 -14.63 1.57
CA LEU A 227 -22.65 -15.03 0.54
C LEU A 227 -22.05 -15.01 -0.86
N GLU A 228 -21.05 -14.16 -1.11
CA GLU A 228 -20.27 -14.18 -2.34
C GLU A 228 -19.40 -15.43 -2.43
N ALA A 229 -18.69 -15.75 -1.35
CA ALA A 229 -17.86 -16.96 -1.27
C ALA A 229 -18.69 -18.25 -1.47
N ALA A 230 -19.93 -18.28 -1.00
CA ALA A 230 -20.87 -19.38 -1.21
C ALA A 230 -21.57 -19.36 -2.60
N GLY A 231 -21.21 -18.43 -3.48
CA GLY A 231 -21.80 -18.34 -4.83
C GLY A 231 -23.27 -17.88 -4.87
N ILE A 232 -23.79 -17.32 -3.77
CA ILE A 232 -25.19 -16.85 -3.68
C ILE A 232 -25.32 -15.44 -4.27
N VAL A 233 -24.30 -14.60 -4.10
CA VAL A 233 -24.20 -13.27 -4.75
C VAL A 233 -22.96 -13.19 -5.62
N GLY A 234 -23.05 -12.37 -6.68
CA GLY A 234 -21.94 -12.11 -7.58
C GLY A 234 -20.88 -11.19 -6.96
N PRO A 235 -19.81 -10.91 -7.72
CA PRO A 235 -18.70 -10.11 -7.24
C PRO A 235 -19.11 -8.67 -6.90
N PHE A 236 -18.24 -7.99 -6.16
CA PHE A 236 -18.44 -6.59 -5.83
C PHE A 236 -18.52 -5.69 -7.07
N GLU A 237 -19.60 -4.91 -7.19
CA GLU A 237 -19.84 -3.96 -8.29
C GLU A 237 -19.72 -2.49 -7.83
N GLY A 238 -18.74 -2.18 -6.98
CA GLY A 238 -18.54 -0.81 -6.48
C GLY A 238 -19.71 -0.33 -5.60
N SER A 239 -20.29 0.83 -5.94
CA SER A 239 -21.39 1.42 -5.17
C SER A 239 -22.76 0.80 -5.45
N LYS A 240 -22.87 -0.19 -6.34
CA LYS A 240 -24.13 -0.83 -6.72
C LYS A 240 -24.41 -2.07 -5.86
N ALA A 241 -25.68 -2.47 -5.80
CA ALA A 241 -26.05 -3.74 -5.20
C ALA A 241 -25.53 -4.89 -6.06
N ARG A 242 -24.96 -5.91 -5.42
CA ARG A 242 -24.44 -7.09 -6.11
C ARG A 242 -25.57 -7.88 -6.75
N GLN A 243 -25.30 -8.51 -7.89
CA GLN A 243 -26.23 -9.44 -8.52
C GLN A 243 -26.46 -10.65 -7.60
N VAL A 244 -27.70 -11.12 -7.48
CA VAL A 244 -28.00 -12.39 -6.82
C VAL A 244 -27.94 -13.49 -7.88
N LEU A 245 -27.14 -14.52 -7.64
CA LEU A 245 -26.91 -15.60 -8.61
C LEU A 245 -27.93 -16.74 -8.47
N VAL A 246 -28.64 -16.78 -7.33
CA VAL A 246 -29.66 -17.78 -7.00
C VAL A 246 -31.07 -17.23 -7.30
N SER A 247 -31.84 -17.98 -8.08
CA SER A 247 -33.14 -17.53 -8.61
C SER A 247 -34.29 -17.58 -7.61
N ASP A 248 -34.29 -18.57 -6.71
CA ASP A 248 -35.38 -18.84 -5.78
C ASP A 248 -34.91 -19.62 -4.55
N LEU A 249 -35.80 -19.75 -3.56
CA LEU A 249 -35.49 -20.44 -2.29
C LEU A 249 -35.20 -21.93 -2.50
N GLN A 250 -35.77 -22.56 -3.52
CA GLN A 250 -35.52 -23.98 -3.79
C GLN A 250 -34.11 -24.20 -4.34
N ALA A 251 -33.65 -23.31 -5.23
CA ALA A 251 -32.27 -23.27 -5.70
C ALA A 251 -31.28 -22.95 -4.56
N LEU A 252 -31.67 -22.10 -3.61
CA LEU A 252 -30.88 -21.81 -2.42
C LEU A 252 -30.74 -23.04 -1.51
N ASP A 253 -31.84 -23.73 -1.20
CA ASP A 253 -31.80 -24.93 -0.36
C ASP A 253 -30.95 -26.04 -1.01
N ASN A 254 -31.12 -26.27 -2.32
CA ASN A 254 -30.27 -27.21 -3.06
C ASN A 254 -28.78 -26.83 -3.03
N LEU A 255 -28.45 -25.54 -3.07
CA LEU A 255 -27.06 -25.09 -3.00
C LEU A 255 -26.48 -25.36 -1.62
N LEU A 256 -27.21 -25.05 -0.55
CA LEU A 256 -26.77 -25.24 0.83
C LEU A 256 -26.74 -26.71 1.29
N GLU A 257 -27.56 -27.58 0.69
CA GLU A 257 -27.53 -29.03 0.97
C GLU A 257 -26.36 -29.77 0.31
N ASN A 258 -25.74 -29.17 -0.72
CA ASN A 258 -24.60 -29.74 -1.44
C ASN A 258 -23.24 -29.19 -0.98
N GLU A 259 -23.22 -28.40 0.10
CA GLU A 259 -22.03 -27.91 0.81
C GLU A 259 -21.76 -28.74 2.08
#